data_AF-A0ABD2LT56-F1
#
_entry.id   AF-A0ABD2LT56-F1
#
_cell.length_a   1.000
_cell.length_b   1.000
_cell.length_c   1.000
_cell.angle_alpha   90.00
_cell.angle_beta   90.00
_cell.angle_gamma   90.00
#
_symmetry.space_group_name_H-M   'P 1'
#
loop_
_entity.id
_entity.type
_entity.pdbx_description
1 polymer ?
#
loop_
_entity_poly.entity_id
_entity_poly.type
_entity_poly.pdbx_seq_one_letter_code
_entity_poly.pdbx_strand_id
1 'polypeptide(L)'
;MSYSPRQIYALLSELRQRAPLVHCLTNQVASNFTANVLLAIGAVPAMVVTVCHKHKVRSFTAHSDALSVNLGTLTSAQKDAIKAAVQSAVEADIPWVLDPVAVGQALPFRSQFAVELVPFLSY
;
A
#
# COMPACT_ATOMS: atom_id res chain seq x y z
N MET A 1 -17.52 9.25 8.90
CA MET A 1 -16.98 10.24 9.85
C MET A 1 -16.64 11.51 9.07
N SER A 2 -17.05 12.69 9.54
CA SER A 2 -16.63 13.97 8.94
C SER A 2 -15.57 14.61 9.83
N TYR A 3 -14.42 14.95 9.26
CA TYR A 3 -13.37 15.69 9.94
C TYR A 3 -13.62 17.19 9.81
N SER A 4 -13.47 17.94 10.90
CA SER A 4 -13.45 19.41 10.86
C SER A 4 -12.16 19.92 10.19
N PRO A 5 -12.15 21.15 9.63
CA PRO A 5 -10.94 21.74 9.06
C PRO A 5 -9.74 21.76 10.02
N ARG A 6 -10.00 21.95 11.32
CA ARG A 6 -8.96 21.93 12.36
C ARG A 6 -8.35 20.54 12.54
N GLN A 7 -9.17 19.49 12.49
CA GLN A 7 -8.69 18.10 12.58
C GLN A 7 -7.86 17.74 11.35
N ILE A 8 -8.29 18.13 10.14
CA ILE A 8 -7.53 17.90 8.91
C ILE A 8 -6.16 18.58 8.98
N TYR A 9 -6.12 19.84 9.43
CA TYR A 9 -4.87 20.57 9.58
C TYR A 9 -3.92 19.91 10.59
N ALA A 10 -4.44 19.45 11.73
CA ALA A 10 -3.65 18.76 12.74
C ALA A 10 -3.04 17.46 12.20
N LEU A 11 -3.84 16.63 11.52
CA LEU A 11 -3.38 15.37 10.92
C LEU A 11 -2.31 15.60 9.85
N LEU A 12 -2.52 16.59 8.96
CA LEU A 12 -1.53 16.93 7.93
C LEU A 12 -0.23 17.47 8.54
N SER A 13 -0.33 18.24 9.62
CA SER A 13 0.84 18.76 10.33
C SER A 13 1.65 17.64 10.99
N GLU A 14 0.98 16.68 11.63
CA GLU A 14 1.61 15.49 12.21
C GLU A 14 2.29 14.64 11.12
N LEU A 15 1.60 14.39 10.01
CA LEU A 15 2.14 13.63 8.88
C LEU A 15 3.43 14.27 8.36
N ARG A 16 3.45 15.60 8.19
CA ARG A 16 4.64 16.33 7.73
C ARG A 16 5.80 16.29 8.73
N GLN A 17 5.50 16.31 10.03
CA GLN A 17 6.54 16.21 11.07
C GLN A 17 7.15 14.81 11.12
N ARG A 18 6.33 13.76 10.97
CA ARG A 18 6.78 12.37 10.99
C ARG A 18 7.44 11.93 9.68
N ALA A 19 7.04 12.52 8.55
CA ALA A 19 7.49 12.18 7.21
C ALA A 19 7.48 10.65 6.93
N PRO A 20 6.32 9.98 7.07
CA PRO A 20 6.26 8.52 7.08
C PRO A 20 6.74 7.91 5.77
N LEU A 21 7.51 6.83 5.87
CA LEU A 21 7.92 5.97 4.76
C LEU A 21 6.77 5.06 4.36
N VAL A 22 6.17 5.31 3.20
CA VAL A 22 5.07 4.51 2.65
C VAL A 22 5.61 3.57 1.59
N HIS A 23 5.54 2.27 1.85
CA HIS A 23 5.78 1.25 0.84
C HIS A 23 4.58 1.17 -0.10
N CYS A 24 4.77 1.51 -1.37
CA CYS A 24 3.71 1.54 -2.38
C CYS A 24 3.85 0.37 -3.36
N LEU A 25 2.94 -0.60 -3.25
CA LEU A 25 2.69 -1.63 -4.25
C LEU A 25 1.49 -1.22 -5.11
N THR A 26 1.72 -0.22 -5.97
CA THR A 26 0.67 0.40 -6.79
C THR A 26 0.72 -0.02 -8.27
N ASN A 27 -0.34 0.31 -9.00
CA ASN A 27 -0.42 0.07 -10.43
C ASN A 27 0.53 0.99 -11.22
N GLN A 28 0.96 0.53 -12.40
CA GLN A 28 1.96 1.24 -13.20
C GLN A 28 1.47 2.59 -13.73
N VAL A 29 0.16 2.74 -13.95
CA VAL A 29 -0.45 3.98 -14.47
C VAL A 29 -0.40 5.10 -13.43
N ALA A 30 -0.61 4.77 -12.15
CA ALA A 30 -0.67 5.74 -11.06
C ALA A 30 0.66 5.94 -10.32
N SER A 31 1.66 5.06 -10.53
CA SER A 31 2.90 5.04 -9.73
C SER A 31 3.57 6.40 -9.55
N ASN A 32 3.81 7.13 -10.64
CA ASN A 32 4.44 8.44 -10.59
C ASN A 32 3.56 9.49 -9.87
N PHE A 33 2.26 9.46 -10.13
CA PHE A 33 1.32 10.39 -9.49
C PHE A 33 1.22 10.12 -7.99
N THR A 34 1.11 8.86 -7.58
CA THR A 34 1.13 8.44 -6.16
C THR A 34 2.40 8.92 -5.46
N ALA A 35 3.58 8.79 -6.09
CA ALA A 35 4.83 9.29 -5.54
C ALA A 35 4.78 10.81 -5.29
N ASN A 36 4.39 11.56 -6.31
CA ASN A 36 4.35 13.03 -6.24
C ASN A 36 3.33 13.54 -5.23
N VAL A 37 2.17 12.89 -5.11
CA VAL A 37 1.17 13.24 -4.10
C VAL A 37 1.70 12.99 -2.69
N LEU A 38 2.33 11.84 -2.45
CA LEU A 38 2.94 11.53 -1.15
C LEU A 38 4.04 12.53 -0.78
N LEU A 39 4.91 12.87 -1.74
CA LEU A 39 5.92 13.92 -1.54
C LEU A 39 5.29 15.29 -1.25
N ALA A 40 4.24 15.68 -1.98
CA ALA A 40 3.58 16.97 -1.81
C ALA A 40 2.92 17.14 -0.43
N ILE A 41 2.44 16.04 0.17
CA ILE A 41 1.90 16.07 1.54
C ILE A 41 2.99 15.93 2.61
N GLY A 42 4.24 15.62 2.24
CA GLY A 42 5.38 15.50 3.14
C GLY A 42 5.71 14.09 3.61
N ALA A 43 5.15 13.05 2.97
CA ALA A 43 5.51 11.66 3.19
C ALA A 43 6.67 11.23 2.28
N VAL A 44 7.25 10.06 2.54
CA VAL A 44 8.34 9.46 1.76
C VAL A 44 7.82 8.23 1.02
N PRO A 45 7.55 8.30 -0.30
CA PRO A 45 7.12 7.14 -1.06
C PRO A 45 8.28 6.20 -1.41
N ALA A 46 8.03 4.88 -1.39
CA ALA A 46 8.97 3.89 -1.90
C ALA A 46 8.27 2.78 -2.70
N MET A 47 8.67 2.60 -3.97
CA MET A 47 8.07 1.66 -4.91
C MET A 47 8.93 0.40 -5.06
N VAL A 48 8.95 -0.46 -4.03
CA VAL A 48 9.78 -1.68 -4.02
C VAL A 48 8.99 -2.86 -4.60
N VAL A 49 8.91 -2.92 -5.93
CA VAL A 49 8.14 -3.95 -6.67
C VAL A 49 8.96 -5.18 -7.08
N THR A 50 10.13 -5.42 -6.50
CA THR A 50 11.08 -6.44 -6.99
C THR A 50 10.57 -7.87 -6.80
N VAL A 51 9.99 -8.44 -7.86
CA VAL A 51 9.42 -9.79 -7.88
C VAL A 51 10.48 -10.89 -7.73
N CYS A 52 11.70 -10.67 -8.22
CA CYS A 52 12.76 -11.69 -8.18
C CYS A 52 13.36 -11.92 -6.78
N HIS A 53 13.02 -11.06 -5.79
CA HIS A 53 13.60 -11.12 -4.46
C HIS A 53 12.54 -10.86 -3.39
N LYS A 54 11.61 -11.80 -3.19
CA LYS A 54 10.55 -11.72 -2.16
C LYS A 54 11.10 -11.34 -0.76
N HIS A 55 12.31 -11.79 -0.43
CA HIS A 55 13.01 -11.42 0.80
C HIS A 55 13.26 -9.91 0.95
N LYS A 56 13.58 -9.20 -0.15
CA LYS A 56 13.77 -7.74 -0.13
C LYS A 56 12.47 -7.01 0.10
N VAL A 57 11.37 -7.47 -0.53
CA VAL A 57 10.03 -6.89 -0.33
C VAL A 57 9.56 -7.06 1.11
N ARG A 58 9.70 -8.26 1.69
CA ARG A 58 9.39 -8.54 3.10
C ARG A 58 10.22 -7.64 4.02
N SER A 59 11.55 -7.68 3.87
CA SER A 59 12.45 -6.87 4.69
C SER A 59 12.15 -5.38 4.57
N PHE A 60 11.81 -4.88 3.38
CA PHE A 60 11.50 -3.47 3.20
C PHE A 60 10.19 -3.08 3.89
N THR A 61 9.12 -3.88 3.72
CA THR A 61 7.83 -3.60 4.37
C THR A 61 7.96 -3.55 5.89
N ALA A 62 8.73 -4.46 6.50
CA ALA A 62 8.94 -4.48 7.95
C ALA A 62 9.65 -3.22 8.50
N HIS A 63 10.27 -2.40 7.63
CA HIS A 63 10.92 -1.14 8.00
C HIS A 63 10.17 0.10 7.48
N SER A 64 9.00 -0.08 6.88
CA SER A 64 8.14 1.02 6.42
C SER A 64 7.14 1.42 7.50
N ASP A 65 6.68 2.67 7.51
CA ASP A 65 5.65 3.15 8.44
C ASP A 65 4.24 2.71 8.01
N ALA A 66 4.04 2.44 6.72
CA ALA A 66 2.78 1.94 6.18
C ALA A 66 2.97 1.22 4.84
N LEU A 67 2.03 0.31 4.52
CA LEU A 67 1.96 -0.37 3.23
C LEU A 67 0.68 0.02 2.47
N SER A 68 0.81 0.43 1.20
CA SER A 68 -0.31 0.68 0.29
C SER A 68 -0.31 -0.34 -0.85
N VAL A 69 -1.41 -1.10 -0.97
CA VAL A 69 -1.59 -2.14 -2.01
C VAL A 69 -2.71 -1.73 -2.96
N ASN A 70 -2.43 -1.61 -4.25
CA ASN A 70 -3.42 -1.31 -5.29
C ASN A 70 -3.38 -2.35 -6.43
N LEU A 71 -4.56 -2.85 -6.83
CA LEU A 71 -4.69 -3.98 -7.76
C LEU A 71 -4.91 -3.57 -9.24
N GLY A 72 -4.78 -2.28 -9.58
CA GLY A 72 -5.22 -1.71 -10.86
C GLY A 72 -4.52 -2.22 -12.13
N THR A 73 -3.29 -2.72 -12.03
CA THR A 73 -2.56 -3.41 -13.11
C THR A 73 -1.91 -4.69 -12.60
N LEU A 74 -2.64 -5.47 -11.79
CA LEU A 74 -2.14 -6.69 -11.15
C LEU A 74 -1.64 -7.73 -12.17
N THR A 75 -0.43 -8.24 -11.94
CA THR A 75 0.16 -9.39 -12.64
C THR A 75 0.39 -10.56 -11.69
N SER A 76 0.54 -11.78 -12.21
CA SER A 76 0.88 -12.96 -11.40
C SER A 76 2.17 -12.77 -10.60
N ALA A 77 3.16 -12.12 -11.22
CA ALA A 77 4.42 -11.75 -10.61
C ALA A 77 4.21 -10.85 -9.37
N GLN A 78 3.33 -9.85 -9.48
CA GLN A 78 3.01 -8.95 -8.38
C GLN A 78 2.18 -9.59 -7.27
N LYS A 79 1.30 -10.57 -7.57
CA LYS A 79 0.52 -11.28 -6.53
C LYS A 79 1.43 -11.82 -5.43
N ASP A 80 2.52 -12.47 -5.83
CA ASP A 80 3.46 -13.05 -4.88
C ASP A 80 4.21 -12.02 -4.04
N ALA A 81 4.61 -10.90 -4.64
CA ALA A 81 5.26 -9.80 -3.92
C ALA A 81 4.29 -9.14 -2.93
N ILE A 82 3.04 -8.92 -3.33
CA ILE A 82 1.99 -8.37 -2.48
C ILE A 82 1.71 -9.30 -1.29
N LYS A 83 1.57 -10.62 -1.52
CA LYS A 83 1.38 -11.59 -0.42
C LYS A 83 2.53 -11.51 0.59
N ALA A 84 3.77 -11.51 0.13
CA ALA A 84 4.94 -11.41 1.00
C ALA A 84 4.98 -10.08 1.77
N ALA A 85 4.62 -8.97 1.13
CA ALA A 85 4.56 -7.66 1.78
C ALA A 85 3.46 -7.62 2.85
N VAL A 86 2.24 -8.09 2.53
CA VAL A 86 1.11 -8.10 3.47
C VAL A 86 1.40 -8.98 4.67
N GLN A 87 1.95 -10.19 4.46
CA GLN A 87 2.40 -11.05 5.57
C GLN A 87 3.43 -10.34 6.45
N SER A 88 4.41 -9.67 5.83
CA SER A 88 5.40 -8.90 6.57
C SER A 88 4.80 -7.75 7.36
N ALA A 89 3.81 -7.06 6.80
CA ALA A 89 3.15 -5.94 7.45
C ALA A 89 2.39 -6.43 8.69
N VAL A 90 1.67 -7.54 8.56
CA VAL A 90 0.96 -8.19 9.68
C VAL A 90 1.93 -8.67 10.76
N GLU A 91 3.03 -9.33 10.39
CA GLU A 91 4.03 -9.83 11.35
C GLU A 91 4.77 -8.71 12.10
N ALA A 92 4.93 -7.55 11.49
CA ALA A 92 5.67 -6.41 12.04
C ALA A 92 4.76 -5.28 12.54
N ASP A 93 3.45 -5.52 12.68
CA ASP A 93 2.43 -4.54 13.09
C ASP A 93 2.44 -3.23 12.27
N ILE A 94 2.77 -3.34 10.97
CA ILE A 94 2.75 -2.20 10.05
C ILE A 94 1.32 -2.04 9.50
N PRO A 95 0.70 -0.86 9.65
CA PRO A 95 -0.63 -0.62 9.10
C PRO A 95 -0.58 -0.70 7.57
N TRP A 96 -1.58 -1.37 6.99
CA TRP A 96 -1.66 -1.52 5.54
C TRP A 96 -3.07 -1.28 5.01
N VAL A 97 -3.14 -0.81 3.76
CA VAL A 97 -4.42 -0.51 3.09
C VAL A 97 -4.51 -1.26 1.76
N LEU A 98 -5.72 -1.74 1.47
CA LEU A 98 -6.07 -2.36 0.19
C LEU A 98 -6.95 -1.41 -0.63
N ASP A 99 -6.50 -1.12 -1.85
CA ASP A 99 -7.28 -0.46 -2.90
C ASP A 99 -7.68 -1.50 -3.97
N PRO A 100 -8.91 -2.05 -3.91
CA PRO A 100 -9.37 -3.14 -4.75
C PRO A 100 -9.83 -2.64 -6.13
N VAL A 101 -8.97 -1.91 -6.86
CA VAL A 101 -9.32 -1.33 -8.17
C VAL A 101 -9.88 -2.37 -9.14
N ALA A 102 -11.10 -2.10 -9.60
CA ALA A 102 -11.83 -2.90 -10.58
C ALA A 102 -12.02 -4.37 -10.17
N VAL A 103 -12.24 -4.63 -8.87
CA VAL A 103 -12.87 -5.89 -8.44
C VAL A 103 -14.32 -5.94 -8.94
N GLY A 104 -14.72 -7.10 -9.44
CA GLY A 104 -16.01 -7.35 -10.05
C GLY A 104 -15.99 -8.60 -10.94
N GLN A 105 -17.16 -8.93 -11.51
CA GLN A 105 -17.33 -10.13 -12.35
C GLN A 105 -16.47 -10.09 -13.62
N ALA A 106 -16.22 -8.90 -14.18
CA ALA A 106 -15.43 -8.73 -15.40
C ALA A 106 -13.92 -9.01 -15.21
N LEU A 107 -13.41 -8.97 -13.97
CA LEU A 107 -11.99 -9.15 -13.66
C LEU A 107 -11.81 -10.15 -12.50
N PRO A 108 -12.14 -11.43 -12.71
CA PRO A 108 -12.13 -12.44 -11.65
C PRO A 108 -10.75 -12.63 -11.01
N PHE A 109 -9.67 -12.45 -11.79
CA PHE A 109 -8.30 -12.54 -11.27
C PHE A 109 -8.01 -11.53 -10.15
N ARG A 110 -8.50 -10.29 -10.27
CA ARG A 110 -8.33 -9.25 -9.24
C ARG A 110 -9.28 -9.48 -8.08
N SER A 111 -10.53 -9.84 -8.38
CA SER A 111 -11.57 -10.11 -7.37
C SER A 111 -11.18 -11.23 -6.43
N GLN A 112 -10.73 -12.36 -6.98
CA GLN A 112 -10.27 -13.50 -6.19
C GLN A 112 -9.08 -13.10 -5.31
N PHE A 113 -8.10 -12.39 -5.86
CA PHE A 113 -6.94 -11.98 -5.08
C PHE A 113 -7.28 -10.97 -3.98
N ALA A 114 -8.17 -10.01 -4.24
CA ALA A 114 -8.64 -9.11 -3.20
C ALA A 114 -9.28 -9.88 -2.03
N VAL A 115 -10.14 -10.87 -2.33
CA VAL A 115 -10.75 -11.74 -1.32
C VAL A 115 -9.70 -12.55 -0.55
N GLU A 116 -8.66 -13.07 -1.24
CA GLU A 116 -7.52 -13.75 -0.59
C GLU A 116 -6.79 -12.85 0.43
N LEU A 117 -6.79 -11.53 0.24
CA LEU A 117 -6.10 -10.58 1.12
C LEU A 117 -6.96 -10.10 2.30
N VAL A 118 -8.29 -10.20 2.22
CA VAL A 118 -9.22 -9.73 3.28
C VAL A 118 -8.91 -10.31 4.66
N PRO A 119 -8.58 -11.61 4.83
CA PRO A 119 -8.27 -12.15 6.16
C PRO A 119 -7.06 -11.53 6.85
N PHE A 120 -6.20 -10.82 6.12
CA PHE A 120 -5.03 -10.12 6.66
C PHE A 120 -5.31 -8.65 7.05
N LEU A 121 -6.52 -8.14 6.78
CA LEU A 121 -6.91 -6.81 7.22
C LEU A 121 -7.22 -6.86 8.72
N SER A 122 -6.41 -6.15 9.50
CA SER A 122 -6.68 -5.94 10.93
C SER A 122 -7.76 -4.86 11.09
N TYR A 123 -8.81 -5.15 11.85
CA TYR A 123 -9.88 -4.22 12.21
C TYR A 123 -9.66 -3.60 13.58
#